data_AF-A0A6A6ZUA0-F1
#
_entry.id   AF-A0A6A6ZUA0-F1
#
_cell.length_a   1.000
_cell.length_b   1.000
_cell.length_c   1.000
_cell.angle_alpha   90.00
_cell.angle_beta   90.00
_cell.angle_gamma   90.00
#
_symmetry.space_group_name_H-M   'P 1'
#
loop_
_entity.id
_entity.type
_entity.pdbx_description
1 polymer ?
#
loop_
_entity_poly.entity_id
_entity_poly.type
_entity_poly.pdbx_seq_one_letter_code
_entity_poly.pdbx_strand_id
1 'polypeptide(L)'
;MSLTVSPTGDLGDAFAVGWNKLSDEIKLRILSCNLLSDDPLHSKRLHDARDNLGRSYTIRPEFDKHLAMGADIARLAHDVFYRGNHFALFVRNGTVFLPPSASRSLIREITILASPTEEDWFVLEQFSKRANGFVNIWSIVVALSWPGHYSLDEYLHPPQHAIHFACNGVLRVLNNSLYVQPHQLRSHVERRERLEASIRSWITFTN
;
A
#
# COMPACT_ATOMS: atom_id res chain seq x y z
N MET A 1 18.79 14.32 12.31
CA MET A 1 19.18 15.04 11.07
C MET A 1 19.25 14.02 9.96
N SER A 2 18.38 14.12 8.95
CA SER A 2 18.46 13.29 7.74
C SER A 2 19.25 14.07 6.68
N LEU A 3 20.36 13.51 6.20
CA LEU A 3 21.14 14.09 5.11
C LEU A 3 20.58 13.55 3.79
N THR A 4 19.78 14.35 3.09
CA THR A 4 19.24 13.96 1.78
C THR A 4 20.25 14.32 0.70
N VAL A 5 21.00 13.32 0.23
CA VAL A 5 21.91 13.48 -0.91
C VAL A 5 21.17 13.07 -2.17
N SER A 6 20.66 14.05 -2.91
CA SER A 6 20.04 13.80 -4.22
C SER A 6 21.04 14.09 -5.33
N PRO A 7 21.37 13.12 -6.20
CA PRO A 7 22.19 13.40 -7.36
C PRO A 7 21.45 14.38 -8.27
N THR A 8 22.08 15.53 -8.52
CA THR A 8 21.58 16.62 -9.37
C THR A 8 21.94 16.46 -10.84
N GLY A 9 22.77 15.47 -11.19
CA GLY A 9 23.21 15.21 -12.57
C GLY A 9 22.88 13.80 -13.06
N ASP A 10 22.97 13.62 -14.39
CA ASP A 10 22.88 12.30 -15.02
C ASP A 10 23.95 11.37 -14.42
N LEU A 11 23.48 10.26 -13.87
CA LEU A 11 24.32 9.21 -13.30
C LEU A 11 24.89 8.36 -14.44
N GLY A 12 25.83 8.93 -15.21
CA GLY A 12 26.48 8.30 -16.36
C GLY A 12 27.44 7.15 -16.00
N ASP A 13 28.26 6.72 -16.96
CA ASP A 13 29.12 5.53 -16.86
C ASP A 13 30.00 5.48 -15.60
N ALA A 14 30.50 6.62 -15.14
CA ALA A 14 31.31 6.70 -13.91
C ALA A 14 30.55 6.23 -12.67
N PHE A 15 29.25 6.53 -12.58
CA PHE A 15 28.40 6.02 -11.51
C PHE A 15 28.26 4.51 -11.59
N ALA A 16 28.01 3.96 -12.78
CA ALA A 16 27.87 2.52 -12.98
C ALA A 16 29.15 1.76 -12.59
N VAL A 17 30.34 2.31 -12.91
CA VAL A 17 31.63 1.74 -12.48
C VAL A 17 31.76 1.75 -10.95
N GLY A 18 31.37 2.84 -10.30
CA GLY A 18 31.36 2.91 -8.84
C GLY A 18 30.38 1.90 -8.23
N TRP A 19 29.16 1.86 -8.74
CA TRP A 19 28.09 0.95 -8.32
C TRP A 19 28.52 -0.52 -8.36
N ASN A 20 29.14 -0.95 -9.46
CA ASN A 20 29.57 -2.34 -9.65
C ASN A 20 30.69 -2.77 -8.68
N LYS A 21 31.39 -1.82 -8.06
CA LYS A 21 32.41 -2.10 -7.04
C LYS A 21 31.84 -2.21 -5.63
N LEU A 22 30.58 -1.79 -5.42
CA LEU A 22 29.92 -1.88 -4.13
C LEU A 22 29.45 -3.32 -3.88
N SER A 23 29.52 -3.76 -2.63
CA SER A 23 28.85 -4.99 -2.21
C SER A 23 27.33 -4.82 -2.30
N ASP A 24 26.62 -5.93 -2.47
CA ASP A 24 25.15 -5.92 -2.55
C ASP A 24 24.51 -5.33 -1.29
N GLU A 25 25.13 -5.54 -0.12
CA GLU A 25 24.69 -4.93 1.14
C GLU A 25 24.70 -3.39 1.08
N ILE A 26 25.78 -2.79 0.55
CA ILE A 26 25.89 -1.33 0.43
C ILE A 26 24.88 -0.80 -0.58
N LYS A 27 24.74 -1.49 -1.73
CA LYS A 27 23.73 -1.14 -2.76
C LYS A 27 22.32 -1.13 -2.19
N LEU A 28 21.95 -2.20 -1.48
CA LEU A 28 20.64 -2.32 -0.83
C LEU A 28 20.42 -1.22 0.21
N ARG A 29 21.44 -0.86 0.98
CA ARG A 29 21.34 0.21 1.98
C ARG A 29 21.13 1.58 1.33
N ILE A 30 21.86 1.89 0.26
CA ILE A 30 21.68 3.14 -0.51
C ILE A 30 20.26 3.22 -1.07
N LEU A 31 19.79 2.16 -1.73
CA LEU A 31 18.44 2.12 -2.30
C LEU A 31 17.37 2.22 -1.21
N SER A 32 17.56 1.54 -0.09
CA SER A 32 16.59 1.58 1.00
C SER A 32 16.43 2.99 1.58
N CYS A 33 17.55 3.70 1.77
CA CYS A 33 17.51 5.10 2.22
C CYS A 33 16.81 6.04 1.23
N ASN A 34 16.92 5.77 -0.07
CA ASN A 34 16.38 6.65 -1.11
C ASN A 34 14.92 6.33 -1.46
N LEU A 35 14.55 5.05 -1.44
CA LEU A 35 13.32 4.54 -2.07
C LEU A 35 12.24 4.14 -1.06
N LEU A 36 12.59 3.90 0.19
CA LEU A 36 11.60 3.56 1.22
C LEU A 36 10.97 4.81 1.80
N SER A 37 9.71 4.67 2.19
CA SER A 37 8.88 5.66 2.85
C SER A 37 8.41 5.09 4.18
N ASP A 38 8.47 5.90 5.22
CA ASP A 38 7.86 5.55 6.52
C ASP A 38 6.33 5.58 6.44
N ASP A 39 5.78 6.39 5.54
CA ASP A 39 4.34 6.53 5.31
C ASP A 39 3.84 5.59 4.19
N PRO A 40 2.59 5.07 4.29
CA PRO A 40 1.97 4.29 3.23
C PRO A 40 1.88 5.05 1.90
N LEU A 41 2.25 4.39 0.80
CA LEU A 41 2.19 4.95 -0.54
C LEU A 41 0.76 4.87 -1.09
N HIS A 42 0.09 6.01 -1.22
CA HIS A 42 -1.29 6.09 -1.69
C HIS A 42 -1.43 6.05 -3.21
N SER A 43 -2.39 5.28 -3.71
CA SER A 43 -2.75 5.25 -5.13
C SER A 43 -3.42 6.55 -5.64
N LYS A 44 -3.92 7.42 -4.73
CA LYS A 44 -4.79 8.57 -5.08
C LYS A 44 -4.06 9.90 -5.30
N ARG A 45 -2.84 10.08 -4.76
CA ARG A 45 -1.94 11.19 -5.14
C ARG A 45 -1.50 11.14 -6.62
N LEU A 46 -1.99 10.14 -7.35
CA LEU A 46 -1.56 9.73 -8.68
C LEU A 46 -2.59 10.06 -9.78
N HIS A 47 -3.73 10.68 -9.40
CA HIS A 47 -4.83 11.00 -10.32
C HIS A 47 -5.12 12.49 -10.51
N ASP A 48 -4.57 13.38 -9.68
CA ASP A 48 -4.74 14.83 -9.88
C ASP A 48 -3.85 15.39 -11.01
N ALA A 49 -2.90 14.60 -11.51
CA ALA A 49 -2.22 14.87 -12.78
C ALA A 49 -3.14 14.46 -13.95
N ARG A 50 -4.06 15.38 -14.29
CA ARG A 50 -5.06 15.23 -15.34
C ARG A 50 -4.51 15.10 -16.77
N ASP A 51 -3.19 15.07 -16.94
CA ASP A 51 -2.54 15.03 -18.24
C ASP A 51 -1.80 13.70 -18.48
N ASN A 52 -2.43 12.91 -19.33
CA ASN A 52 -1.82 12.07 -20.36
C ASN A 52 -1.18 10.72 -19.98
N LEU A 53 -1.96 9.68 -20.32
CA LEU A 53 -1.49 8.46 -21.00
C LEU A 53 -0.58 7.51 -20.21
N GLY A 54 -1.02 7.09 -19.03
CA GLY A 54 -0.47 5.88 -18.43
C GLY A 54 -0.87 5.71 -16.98
N ARG A 55 -1.71 4.72 -16.71
CA ARG A 55 -2.08 4.28 -15.37
C ARG A 55 -0.87 3.62 -14.70
N SER A 56 0.10 4.43 -14.28
CA SER A 56 1.17 3.98 -13.41
C SER A 56 1.01 4.69 -12.08
N TYR A 57 1.38 4.00 -11.02
CA TYR A 57 1.57 4.67 -9.76
C TYR A 57 2.54 5.82 -10.05
N THR A 58 2.25 7.07 -9.68
CA THR A 58 3.25 8.16 -9.74
C THR A 58 4.31 7.80 -8.72
N ILE A 59 5.20 6.97 -9.22
CA ILE A 59 6.40 6.51 -8.61
C ILE A 59 7.15 7.79 -8.21
N ARG A 60 7.67 7.82 -6.97
CA ARG A 60 8.50 8.93 -6.52
C ARG A 60 9.55 9.24 -7.60
N PRO A 61 9.82 10.52 -7.93
CA PRO A 61 10.81 10.86 -8.96
C PRO A 61 12.16 10.18 -8.74
N GLU A 62 12.51 9.92 -7.47
CA GLU A 62 13.68 9.13 -7.11
C GLU A 62 13.64 7.72 -7.68
N PHE A 63 12.52 7.00 -7.60
CA PHE A 63 12.42 5.63 -8.11
C PHE A 63 12.45 5.61 -9.65
N ASP A 64 11.81 6.55 -10.34
CA ASP A 64 11.92 6.66 -11.81
C ASP A 64 13.37 6.91 -12.28
N LYS A 65 14.13 7.74 -11.54
CA LYS A 65 15.55 7.95 -11.82
C LYS A 65 16.35 6.65 -11.74
N HIS A 66 16.08 5.81 -10.74
CA HIS A 66 16.78 4.51 -10.60
C HIS A 66 16.33 3.50 -11.67
N LEU A 67 15.07 3.53 -12.10
CA LEU A 67 14.57 2.69 -13.19
C LEU A 67 15.18 3.06 -14.55
N ALA A 68 15.56 4.32 -14.76
CA ALA A 68 16.24 4.78 -15.97
C ALA A 68 17.74 4.41 -16.02
N MET A 69 18.28 3.79 -14.97
CA MET A 69 19.70 3.40 -14.90
C MET A 69 19.95 2.03 -15.56
N GLY A 70 21.19 1.55 -15.47
CA GLY A 70 21.55 0.21 -15.94
C GLY A 70 20.66 -0.89 -15.35
N ALA A 71 20.46 -1.96 -16.12
CA ALA A 71 19.47 -3.00 -15.81
C ALA A 71 19.60 -3.62 -14.41
N ASP A 72 20.82 -3.78 -13.88
CA ASP A 72 21.03 -4.28 -12.52
C ASP A 72 20.50 -3.33 -11.45
N ILE A 73 20.75 -2.02 -11.60
CA ILE A 73 20.27 -0.99 -10.68
C ILE A 73 18.75 -0.90 -10.74
N ALA A 74 18.19 -0.85 -11.96
CA ALA A 74 16.75 -0.77 -12.16
C ALA A 74 16.02 -1.96 -11.53
N ARG A 75 16.54 -3.18 -11.74
CA ARG A 75 16.01 -4.40 -11.13
C ARG A 75 16.08 -4.35 -9.60
N LEU A 76 17.24 -3.99 -9.03
CA LEU A 76 17.41 -3.94 -7.58
C LEU A 76 16.53 -2.85 -6.94
N ALA A 77 16.44 -1.68 -7.58
CA ALA A 77 15.58 -0.58 -7.16
C ALA A 77 14.11 -1.00 -7.16
N HIS A 78 13.65 -1.68 -8.21
CA HIS A 78 12.31 -2.22 -8.31
C HIS A 78 12.01 -3.20 -7.16
N ASP A 79 12.91 -4.13 -6.90
CA ASP A 79 12.76 -5.11 -5.82
C ASP A 79 12.71 -4.44 -4.45
N VAL A 80 13.62 -3.51 -4.17
CA VAL A 80 13.66 -2.76 -2.90
C VAL A 80 12.39 -1.94 -2.72
N PHE A 81 11.96 -1.20 -3.75
CA PHE A 81 10.80 -0.33 -3.69
C PHE A 81 9.52 -1.11 -3.38
N TYR A 82 9.20 -2.16 -4.15
CA TYR A 82 7.95 -2.89 -3.95
C TYR A 82 7.96 -3.81 -2.73
N ARG A 83 9.12 -4.34 -2.34
CA ARG A 83 9.23 -5.24 -1.19
C ARG A 83 9.27 -4.50 0.15
N GLY A 84 9.87 -3.31 0.18
CA GLY A 84 10.11 -2.57 1.41
C GLY A 84 9.08 -1.49 1.73
N ASN A 85 8.27 -1.04 0.76
CA ASN A 85 7.24 -0.04 1.01
C ASN A 85 5.90 -0.68 1.40
N HIS A 86 5.13 0.09 2.17
CA HIS A 86 3.73 -0.18 2.50
C HIS A 86 2.83 0.55 1.49
N PHE A 87 1.85 -0.15 0.90
CA PHE A 87 0.96 0.44 -0.11
C PHE A 87 -0.46 0.67 0.43
N ALA A 88 -0.98 1.88 0.27
CA ALA A 88 -2.37 2.20 0.57
C ALA A 88 -3.24 2.15 -0.71
N LEU A 89 -4.15 1.19 -0.74
CA LEU A 89 -5.10 0.95 -1.82
C LEU A 89 -6.45 1.56 -1.46
N PHE A 90 -7.08 2.27 -2.39
CA PHE A 90 -8.40 2.86 -2.19
C PHE A 90 -9.45 2.06 -2.94
N VAL A 91 -10.50 1.65 -2.23
CA VAL A 91 -11.71 1.09 -2.83
C VAL A 91 -12.73 2.20 -2.98
N ARG A 92 -13.24 2.35 -4.20
CA ARG A 92 -14.29 3.31 -4.54
C ARG A 92 -15.29 2.65 -5.46
N ASN A 93 -16.54 2.58 -5.01
CA ASN A 93 -17.64 2.04 -5.81
C ASN A 93 -17.29 0.64 -6.36
N GLY A 94 -16.81 -0.25 -5.48
CA GLY A 94 -16.41 -1.61 -5.85
C GLY A 94 -15.19 -1.72 -6.77
N THR A 95 -14.45 -0.64 -6.99
CA THR A 95 -13.22 -0.64 -7.80
C THR A 95 -12.02 -0.31 -6.93
N VAL A 96 -10.92 -1.05 -7.12
CA VAL A 96 -9.64 -0.82 -6.44
C VAL A 96 -8.54 -0.55 -7.46
N PHE A 97 -7.69 0.44 -7.19
CA PHE A 97 -6.49 0.68 -7.97
C PHE A 97 -5.37 -0.21 -7.44
N LEU A 98 -4.91 -1.14 -8.30
CA LEU A 98 -3.92 -2.14 -7.95
C LEU A 98 -2.54 -1.81 -8.56
N PRO A 99 -1.43 -2.12 -7.85
CA PRO A 99 -0.08 -2.01 -8.37
C PRO A 99 0.09 -2.74 -9.71
N PRO A 100 1.14 -2.42 -10.50
CA PRO A 100 1.46 -3.16 -11.70
C PRO A 100 1.51 -4.66 -11.40
N SER A 101 0.88 -5.48 -12.25
CA SER A 101 0.72 -6.92 -12.00
C SER A 101 2.06 -7.63 -11.77
N ALA A 102 3.10 -7.25 -12.51
CA ALA A 102 4.46 -7.79 -12.38
C ALA A 102 5.09 -7.55 -11.00
N SER A 103 4.66 -6.51 -10.27
CA SER A 103 5.24 -6.11 -8.99
C SER A 103 4.46 -6.63 -7.78
N ARG A 104 3.22 -7.10 -7.96
CA ARG A 104 2.33 -7.53 -6.85
C ARG A 104 2.88 -8.70 -6.05
N SER A 105 3.68 -9.56 -6.67
CA SER A 105 4.36 -10.66 -6.00
C SER A 105 5.46 -10.20 -5.05
N LEU A 106 5.96 -8.97 -5.18
CA LEU A 106 7.00 -8.43 -4.30
C LEU A 106 6.40 -7.74 -3.07
N ILE A 107 5.16 -7.27 -3.16
CA ILE A 107 4.48 -6.50 -2.13
C ILE A 107 4.12 -7.38 -0.94
N ARG A 108 4.50 -6.92 0.25
CA ARG A 108 4.29 -7.64 1.52
C ARG A 108 3.21 -7.00 2.38
N GLU A 109 3.04 -5.68 2.29
CA GLU A 109 2.18 -4.91 3.19
C GLU A 109 1.25 -4.00 2.40
N ILE A 110 -0.05 -4.09 2.68
CA ILE A 110 -1.04 -3.15 2.15
C ILE A 110 -1.97 -2.63 3.23
N THR A 111 -2.43 -1.40 3.07
CA THR A 111 -3.62 -0.88 3.74
C THR A 111 -4.71 -0.70 2.69
N ILE A 112 -5.88 -1.27 2.89
CA ILE A 112 -7.06 -1.06 2.07
C ILE A 112 -7.96 -0.06 2.79
N LEU A 113 -8.17 1.08 2.15
CA LEU A 113 -9.09 2.12 2.56
C LEU A 113 -10.42 1.84 1.87
N ALA A 114 -11.45 1.49 2.65
CA ALA A 114 -12.74 1.09 2.13
C ALA A 114 -13.88 1.82 2.85
N SER A 115 -15.02 1.96 2.17
CA SER A 115 -16.28 2.35 2.78
C SER A 115 -17.07 1.10 3.15
N PRO A 116 -17.96 1.14 4.15
CA PRO A 116 -18.77 -0.02 4.54
C PRO A 116 -19.98 -0.19 3.60
N THR A 117 -19.73 -0.21 2.28
CA THR A 117 -20.71 -0.48 1.22
C THR A 117 -20.61 -1.94 0.78
N GLU A 118 -21.69 -2.50 0.24
CA GLU A 118 -21.70 -3.89 -0.27
C GLU A 118 -20.66 -4.12 -1.37
N GLU A 119 -20.50 -3.13 -2.26
CA GLU A 119 -19.51 -3.17 -3.34
C GLU A 119 -18.06 -3.23 -2.82
N ASP A 120 -17.74 -2.42 -1.80
CA ASP A 120 -16.39 -2.42 -1.22
C ASP A 120 -16.12 -3.72 -0.44
N TRP A 121 -17.15 -4.28 0.21
CA TRP A 121 -17.06 -5.60 0.83
C TRP A 121 -16.75 -6.71 -0.17
N PHE A 122 -17.39 -6.67 -1.34
CA PHE A 122 -17.09 -7.63 -2.41
C PHE A 122 -15.61 -7.54 -2.83
N VAL A 123 -15.04 -6.34 -2.96
CA VAL A 123 -13.61 -6.16 -3.26
C VAL A 123 -12.72 -6.73 -2.15
N LEU A 124 -13.04 -6.44 -0.89
CA LEU A 124 -12.30 -6.98 0.25
C LEU A 124 -12.33 -8.51 0.25
N GLU A 125 -13.45 -9.12 -0.12
CA GLU A 125 -13.57 -10.57 -0.31
C GLU A 125 -12.66 -11.10 -1.44
N GLN A 126 -12.36 -10.31 -2.48
CA GLN A 126 -11.42 -10.73 -3.53
C GLN A 126 -9.96 -10.71 -3.08
N PHE A 127 -9.56 -9.70 -2.28
CA PHE A 127 -8.25 -9.73 -1.60
C PHE A 127 -8.13 -10.96 -0.74
N SER A 128 -9.27 -11.33 -0.18
CA SER A 128 -9.38 -12.47 0.68
C SER A 128 -8.98 -13.78 -0.03
N LYS A 129 -9.41 -13.94 -1.28
CA LYS A 129 -9.16 -15.14 -2.09
C LYS A 129 -7.78 -15.15 -2.75
N ARG A 130 -6.89 -14.20 -2.43
CA ARG A 130 -5.63 -13.93 -3.13
C ARG A 130 -5.79 -13.69 -4.64
N ALA A 131 -7.00 -13.36 -5.11
CA ALA A 131 -7.33 -13.22 -6.52
C ALA A 131 -6.59 -12.07 -7.23
N ASN A 132 -5.98 -11.17 -6.45
CA ASN A 132 -5.35 -9.95 -6.95
C ASN A 132 -3.85 -10.08 -7.27
N GLY A 133 -3.24 -11.26 -7.07
CA GLY A 133 -1.84 -11.53 -7.43
C GLY A 133 -0.80 -11.18 -6.34
N PHE A 134 -1.24 -10.88 -5.13
CA PHE A 134 -0.37 -10.61 -3.97
C PHE A 134 0.05 -11.92 -3.28
N VAL A 135 0.98 -12.66 -3.88
CA VAL A 135 1.35 -14.01 -3.39
C VAL A 135 2.18 -14.01 -2.11
N ASN A 136 2.94 -12.94 -1.85
CA ASN A 136 3.87 -12.82 -0.72
C ASN A 136 3.40 -11.82 0.35
N ILE A 137 2.10 -11.54 0.37
CA ILE A 137 1.49 -10.62 1.33
C ILE A 137 1.46 -11.23 2.72
N TRP A 138 1.91 -10.48 3.73
CA TRP A 138 1.90 -10.92 5.13
C TRP A 138 1.02 -10.05 6.03
N SER A 139 0.62 -8.87 5.56
CA SER A 139 -0.14 -7.89 6.33
C SER A 139 -1.11 -7.13 5.41
N ILE A 140 -2.38 -7.13 5.80
CA ILE A 140 -3.46 -6.40 5.14
C ILE A 140 -4.20 -5.61 6.23
N VAL A 141 -4.07 -4.29 6.22
CA VAL A 141 -4.86 -3.45 7.14
C VAL A 141 -6.10 -2.98 6.39
N VAL A 142 -7.31 -3.17 6.92
CA VAL A 142 -8.50 -2.54 6.34
C VAL A 142 -8.90 -1.36 7.22
N ALA A 143 -8.74 -0.16 6.71
CA ALA A 143 -9.20 1.06 7.35
C ALA A 143 -10.58 1.43 6.78
N LEU A 144 -11.59 1.47 7.65
CA LEU A 144 -12.96 1.77 7.26
C LEU A 144 -13.22 3.27 7.40
N SER A 145 -13.81 3.84 6.36
CA SER A 145 -14.18 5.25 6.30
C SER A 145 -15.69 5.40 6.16
N TRP A 146 -16.28 6.36 6.87
CA TRP A 146 -17.71 6.62 6.79
C TRP A 146 -18.02 7.69 5.73
N PRO A 147 -19.11 7.53 4.96
CA PRO A 147 -19.50 8.53 3.96
C PRO A 147 -19.65 9.93 4.59
N GLY A 148 -19.03 10.94 3.98
CA GLY A 148 -19.14 12.35 4.40
C GLY A 148 -17.94 12.90 5.18
N HIS A 149 -16.92 12.08 5.48
CA HIS A 149 -15.69 12.48 6.18
C HIS A 149 -14.45 12.32 5.28
N TYR A 150 -14.43 12.98 4.13
CA TYR A 150 -13.32 12.85 3.18
C TYR A 150 -12.64 14.19 2.92
N SER A 151 -11.70 14.55 3.78
CA SER A 151 -10.56 15.37 3.33
C SER A 151 -9.44 14.46 2.84
N LEU A 152 -8.68 14.89 1.82
CA LEU A 152 -7.49 14.16 1.35
C LEU A 152 -6.44 13.98 2.46
N ASP A 153 -6.44 14.86 3.46
CA ASP A 153 -5.52 14.86 4.60
C ASP A 153 -5.88 13.79 5.66
N GLU A 154 -7.16 13.48 5.84
CA GLU A 154 -7.62 12.37 6.72
C GLU A 154 -7.23 10.98 6.21
N TYR A 155 -6.65 10.87 5.01
CA TYR A 155 -6.11 9.60 4.52
C TYR A 155 -4.64 9.38 4.89
N LEU A 156 -3.88 10.44 5.11
CA LEU A 156 -2.47 10.36 5.56
C LEU A 156 -2.39 9.93 7.03
N HIS A 157 -3.45 10.21 7.80
CA HIS A 157 -3.61 9.75 9.15
C HIS A 157 -4.75 8.74 9.16
N PRO A 158 -4.47 7.42 9.21
CA PRO A 158 -5.51 6.40 9.07
C PRO A 158 -6.70 6.74 10.00
N PRO A 159 -7.95 6.68 9.49
CA PRO A 159 -9.11 7.04 10.27
C PRO A 159 -9.14 6.22 11.56
N GLN A 160 -9.69 6.81 12.62
CA GLN A 160 -9.65 6.29 13.99
C GLN A 160 -10.31 4.89 14.17
N HIS A 161 -10.96 4.36 13.13
CA HIS A 161 -11.50 3.01 13.07
C HIS A 161 -10.76 2.19 11.99
N ALA A 162 -9.79 1.39 12.42
CA ALA A 162 -9.11 0.44 11.54
C ALA A 162 -9.28 -0.99 12.04
N ILE A 163 -9.38 -1.93 11.12
CA ILE A 163 -9.34 -3.35 11.42
C ILE A 163 -8.08 -3.89 10.78
N HIS A 164 -7.17 -4.34 11.61
CA HIS A 164 -5.90 -4.88 11.19
C HIS A 164 -6.01 -6.39 11.00
N PHE A 165 -5.67 -6.86 9.80
CA PHE A 165 -5.55 -8.28 9.47
C PHE A 165 -4.09 -8.60 9.21
N ALA A 166 -3.46 -9.31 10.12
CA ALA A 166 -2.22 -9.96 9.75
C ALA A 166 -2.57 -11.28 9.05
N CYS A 167 -1.94 -11.56 7.90
CA CYS A 167 -2.16 -12.79 7.13
C CYS A 167 -1.66 -14.06 7.85
N ASN A 168 -1.13 -13.92 9.07
CA ASN A 168 -0.86 -15.01 10.01
C ASN A 168 -2.10 -15.45 10.81
N GLY A 169 -3.30 -15.02 10.41
CA GLY A 169 -4.57 -15.33 11.08
C GLY A 169 -4.89 -14.45 12.29
N VAL A 170 -4.05 -13.44 12.59
CA VAL A 170 -4.29 -12.52 13.71
C VAL A 170 -5.19 -11.37 13.26
N LEU A 171 -6.44 -11.41 13.72
CA LEU A 171 -7.38 -10.31 13.64
C LEU A 171 -7.20 -9.37 14.83
N ARG A 172 -6.99 -8.07 14.58
CA ARG A 172 -7.03 -7.03 15.61
C ARG A 172 -7.95 -5.91 15.17
N VAL A 173 -9.02 -5.69 15.91
CA VAL A 173 -9.78 -4.45 15.79
C VAL A 173 -8.97 -3.35 16.45
N LEU A 174 -8.43 -2.42 15.66
CA LEU A 174 -7.75 -1.24 16.18
C LEU A 174 -8.83 -0.20 16.51
N ASN A 175 -9.29 -0.25 17.76
CA ASN A 175 -10.21 0.75 18.28
C ASN A 175 -9.39 1.91 18.83
N ASN A 176 -9.30 3.02 18.10
CA ASN A 176 -9.08 4.31 18.74
C ASN A 176 -10.47 4.87 19.06
N SER A 177 -10.74 4.99 20.35
CA SER A 177 -12.02 5.41 20.92
C SER A 177 -12.48 6.74 20.33
N LEU A 178 -13.63 6.77 19.65
CA LEU A 178 -14.45 7.99 19.50
C LEU A 178 -15.91 7.69 19.16
N TYR A 179 -16.75 8.67 19.55
CA TYR A 179 -18.20 8.68 19.64
C TYR A 179 -18.90 8.34 18.32
N VAL A 180 -19.59 7.20 18.29
CA VAL A 180 -20.61 6.91 17.27
C VAL A 180 -21.94 7.51 17.74
N GLN A 181 -22.60 8.30 16.88
CA GLN A 181 -23.93 8.82 17.16
C GLN A 181 -24.92 7.65 17.43
N PRO A 182 -25.76 7.68 18.48
CA PRO A 182 -26.59 6.55 18.92
C PRO A 182 -27.46 5.90 17.83
N HIS A 183 -27.93 6.69 16.87
CA HIS A 183 -28.78 6.20 15.78
C HIS A 183 -28.02 5.42 14.70
N GLN A 184 -26.69 5.55 14.63
CA GLN A 184 -25.84 4.79 13.72
C GLN A 184 -25.31 3.50 14.35
N LEU A 185 -25.33 3.36 15.69
CA LEU A 185 -24.79 2.21 16.39
C LEU A 185 -25.39 0.87 15.96
N ARG A 186 -26.70 0.80 15.69
CA ARG A 186 -27.38 -0.47 15.38
C ARG A 186 -26.94 -1.06 14.04
N SER A 187 -26.87 -0.22 13.00
CA SER A 187 -26.38 -0.65 11.69
C SER A 187 -24.87 -0.93 11.71
N HIS A 188 -24.11 -0.22 12.54
CA HIS A 188 -22.68 -0.49 12.72
C HIS A 188 -22.42 -1.81 13.44
N VAL A 189 -23.20 -2.16 14.46
CA VAL A 189 -23.08 -3.44 15.18
C VAL A 189 -23.40 -4.60 14.27
N GLU A 190 -24.52 -4.57 13.55
CA GLU A 190 -24.86 -5.65 12.60
C GLU A 190 -23.84 -5.78 11.47
N ARG A 191 -23.33 -4.65 10.96
CA ARG A 191 -22.26 -4.66 9.94
C ARG A 191 -20.94 -5.15 10.50
N ARG A 192 -20.62 -4.81 11.75
CA ARG A 192 -19.45 -5.33 12.48
C ARG A 192 -19.57 -6.83 12.70
N GLU A 193 -20.73 -7.34 13.07
CA GLU A 193 -20.95 -8.78 13.25
C GLU A 193 -20.85 -9.54 11.91
N ARG A 194 -21.42 -9.00 10.82
CA ARG A 194 -21.23 -9.55 9.47
C ARG A 194 -19.77 -9.52 9.05
N LEU A 195 -19.08 -8.43 9.36
CA LEU A 195 -17.66 -8.28 9.10
C LEU A 195 -16.86 -9.32 9.89
N GLU A 196 -17.04 -9.41 11.20
CA GLU A 196 -16.41 -10.41 12.05
C GLU A 196 -16.73 -11.84 11.59
N ALA A 197 -17.95 -12.11 11.10
CA ALA A 197 -18.33 -13.41 10.53
C ALA A 197 -17.63 -13.71 9.19
N SER A 198 -17.62 -12.76 8.24
CA SER A 198 -16.87 -12.88 6.99
C SER A 198 -15.39 -13.07 7.24
N ILE A 199 -14.82 -12.33 8.19
CA ILE A 199 -13.42 -12.44 8.58
C ILE A 199 -13.13 -13.82 9.19
N ARG A 200 -13.98 -14.31 10.09
CA ARG A 200 -13.83 -15.63 10.70
C ARG A 200 -13.87 -16.72 9.64
N SER A 201 -14.81 -16.63 8.70
CA SER A 201 -14.87 -17.51 7.53
C SER A 201 -13.60 -17.42 6.68
N TRP A 202 -12.98 -16.24 6.65
CA TRP A 202 -11.81 -15.98 5.84
C TRP A 202 -10.51 -16.55 6.42
N ILE A 203 -10.33 -16.46 7.74
CA ILE A 203 -9.19 -17.05 8.46
C ILE A 203 -9.19 -18.59 8.33
N THR A 204 -10.37 -19.23 8.34
CA THR A 204 -10.49 -20.68 8.13
C THR A 204 -10.08 -21.15 6.73
N PHE A 205 -9.99 -20.27 5.74
CA PHE A 205 -9.66 -20.63 4.36
C PHE A 205 -8.16 -20.48 4.04
N THR A 206 -7.39 -19.81 4.90
CA THR A 206 -5.99 -19.45 4.65
C THR A 206 -4.98 -20.28 5.45
N ASN A 207 -5.45 -21.12 6.39
CA ASN A 207 -4.71 -22.21 7.03
C ASN A 207 -5.05 -23.55 6.36
#